data_AF-A0A966U7F4-F1
#
_entry.id   AF-A0A966U7F4-F1
#
_cell.length_a   1.000
_cell.length_b   1.000
_cell.length_c   1.000
_cell.angle_alpha   90.00
_cell.angle_beta   90.00
_cell.angle_gamma   90.00
#
_symmetry.space_group_name_H-M   'P 1'
#
loop_
_entity.id
_entity.type
_entity.pdbx_description
1 polymer ?
#
loop_
_entity_poly.entity_id
_entity_poly.type
_entity_poly.pdbx_seq_one_letter_code
_entity_poly.pdbx_strand_id
1 'polypeptide(L)'
;MRLDDIDYHLPAELIAQQPIEPRDSARLLVDLGGRGIAHEHVTDIVNHVNEGDVLVVNHTRVMHARLQLQRESGGRVEVLMLREQSGSSDWEALVRPGGKIRAGEVLSHQSGVGVVRMVGRSSDGDTFIVQPLVPDVYATMREIGEAPLPPYITER
;
A
#
# COMPACT_ATOMS: atom_id res chain seq x y z
N MET A 1 -7.90 25.75 -5.75
CA MET A 1 -6.54 25.29 -5.41
C MET A 1 -5.98 24.61 -6.65
N ARG A 2 -4.91 25.17 -7.21
CA ARG A 2 -4.14 24.56 -8.30
C ARG A 2 -3.10 23.62 -7.68
N LEU A 3 -2.63 22.64 -8.45
CA LEU A 3 -1.54 21.75 -8.00
C LEU A 3 -0.30 22.55 -7.59
N ASP A 4 0.00 23.60 -8.36
CA ASP A 4 1.14 24.49 -8.12
C ASP A 4 1.05 25.24 -6.77
N ASP A 5 -0.15 25.41 -6.19
CA ASP A 5 -0.32 26.07 -4.88
C ASP A 5 0.26 25.23 -3.72
N ILE A 6 0.53 23.93 -3.96
CA ILE A 6 1.10 22.99 -2.99
C ILE A 6 2.39 22.31 -3.51
N ASP A 7 2.91 22.78 -4.65
CA ASP A 7 4.16 22.27 -5.20
C ASP A 7 5.37 22.92 -4.51
N TYR A 8 6.43 22.14 -4.31
CA TYR A 8 7.68 22.61 -3.75
C TYR A 8 8.85 21.77 -4.25
N HIS A 9 10.03 22.38 -4.30
CA HIS A 9 11.24 21.65 -4.67
C HIS A 9 11.64 20.68 -3.54
N LEU A 10 11.50 19.38 -3.79
CA LEU A 10 11.97 18.30 -2.93
C LEU A 10 13.14 17.57 -3.60
N PRO A 11 14.39 17.82 -3.19
CA PRO A 11 15.53 17.04 -3.65
C PRO A 11 15.36 15.55 -3.33
N ALA A 12 15.66 14.68 -4.30
CA ALA A 12 15.41 13.24 -4.19
C ALA A 12 16.22 12.59 -3.06
N GLU A 13 17.42 13.09 -2.80
CA GLU A 13 18.31 12.68 -1.73
C GLU A 13 17.77 12.96 -0.32
N LEU A 14 16.76 13.83 -0.18
CA LEU A 14 16.07 14.10 1.08
C LEU A 14 14.88 13.17 1.34
N ILE A 15 14.52 12.32 0.36
CA ILE A 15 13.49 11.28 0.52
C ILE A 15 14.15 10.04 1.12
N ALA A 16 13.95 9.83 2.43
CA ALA A 16 14.46 8.67 3.13
C ALA A 16 14.01 7.36 2.46
N GLN A 17 14.97 6.56 2.04
CA GLN A 17 14.72 5.23 1.45
C GLN A 17 14.52 4.15 2.53
N GLN A 18 15.13 4.36 3.70
CA GLN A 18 14.99 3.50 4.87
C GLN A 18 14.69 4.34 6.11
N PRO A 19 13.91 3.82 7.08
CA PRO A 19 13.72 4.48 8.35
C PRO A 19 15.05 4.58 9.11
N ILE A 20 15.22 5.65 9.87
CA ILE A 20 16.33 5.77 10.83
C ILE A 20 16.10 4.80 12.01
N GLU A 21 17.18 4.26 12.57
CA GLU A 21 17.14 3.43 13.77
C GLU A 21 18.07 3.99 14.87
N PRO A 22 17.58 4.18 16.11
CA PRO A 22 16.22 3.87 16.58
C PRO A 22 15.16 4.81 15.99
N ARG A 23 13.94 4.33 15.76
CA ARG A 23 12.88 5.10 15.07
C ARG A 23 12.57 6.48 15.66
N ASP A 24 12.66 6.62 16.98
CA ASP A 24 12.39 7.86 17.70
C ASP A 24 13.53 8.90 17.58
N SER A 25 14.67 8.52 17.01
CA SER A 25 15.74 9.46 16.62
C SER A 25 15.43 10.24 15.33
N ALA A 26 14.27 10.01 14.70
CA ALA A 26 13.82 10.84 13.60
C ALA A 26 13.62 12.31 14.05
N ARG A 27 13.88 13.25 13.14
CA ARG A 27 13.66 14.69 13.40
C ARG A 27 12.17 14.99 13.53
N LEU A 28 11.83 15.86 14.48
CA LEU A 28 10.50 16.41 14.70
C LEU A 28 10.53 17.92 14.40
N LEU A 29 9.67 18.38 13.48
CA LEU A 29 9.46 19.81 13.23
C LEU A 29 8.22 20.25 14.02
N VAL A 30 8.40 21.18 14.95
CA VAL A 30 7.32 21.69 15.80
C VAL A 30 6.98 23.12 15.38
N ASP A 31 5.74 23.36 14.97
CA ASP A 31 5.21 24.70 14.78
C ASP A 31 4.74 25.25 16.14
N LEU A 32 5.39 26.30 16.63
CA LEU A 32 5.07 26.98 17.88
C LEU A 32 4.09 28.15 17.66
N GLY A 33 3.43 28.19 16.51
CA GLY A 33 2.51 29.25 16.09
C GLY A 33 3.25 30.57 15.88
N GLY A 34 2.76 31.64 16.52
CA GLY A 34 3.38 32.97 16.42
C GLY A 34 4.82 33.07 16.95
N ARG A 35 5.35 32.02 17.59
CA ARG A 35 6.72 31.95 18.11
C ARG A 35 7.72 31.31 17.12
N GLY A 36 7.25 30.90 15.95
CA GLY A 36 8.07 30.30 14.90
C GLY A 36 8.14 28.78 14.98
N ILE A 37 9.25 28.21 14.52
CA ILE A 37 9.45 26.76 14.40
C ILE A 37 10.56 26.28 15.33
N ALA A 38 10.43 25.06 15.86
CA ALA A 38 11.49 24.36 16.57
C ALA A 38 11.88 23.07 15.85
N HIS A 39 13.15 22.68 16.01
CA HIS A 39 13.71 21.45 15.49
C HIS A 39 14.11 20.56 16.66
N GLU A 40 13.42 19.43 16.80
CA GLU A 40 13.55 18.48 17.90
C GLU A 40 13.72 17.05 17.34
N HIS A 41 13.66 16.04 18.20
CA HIS A 41 13.56 14.63 17.81
C HIS A 41 12.21 14.05 18.24
N VAL A 42 11.79 12.94 17.64
CA VAL A 42 10.52 12.28 17.98
C VAL A 42 10.51 11.84 19.45
N THR A 43 11.66 11.54 20.06
CA THR A 43 11.78 11.33 21.52
C THR A 43 11.25 12.49 22.36
N ASP A 44 11.32 13.71 21.84
CA ASP A 44 10.92 14.94 22.56
C ASP A 44 9.41 15.18 22.50
N ILE A 45 8.64 14.36 21.75
CA ILE A 45 7.17 14.51 21.61
C ILE A 45 6.45 14.50 22.96
N VAL A 46 7.01 13.82 23.96
CA VAL A 46 6.48 13.75 25.32
C VAL A 46 6.41 15.12 26.00
N ASN A 47 7.20 16.10 25.55
CA ASN A 47 7.20 17.47 26.07
C ASN A 47 6.03 18.31 25.51
N HIS A 48 5.31 17.80 24.49
CA HIS A 48 4.22 18.49 23.81
C HIS A 48 2.83 17.89 24.10
N VAL A 49 2.76 16.91 25.00
CA VAL A 49 1.52 16.25 25.41
C VAL A 49 1.30 16.49 26.90
N ASN A 50 0.11 16.90 27.27
CA ASN A 50 -0.26 17.20 28.67
C ASN A 50 -1.19 16.12 29.24
N GLU A 51 -1.34 16.14 30.56
CA GLU A 51 -2.36 15.35 31.23
C GLU A 51 -3.76 15.68 30.68
N GLY A 52 -4.51 14.64 30.29
CA GLY A 52 -5.83 14.78 29.69
C GLY A 52 -5.86 14.75 28.16
N ASP A 53 -4.70 14.85 27.49
CA ASP A 53 -4.62 14.72 26.03
C ASP A 53 -4.83 13.28 25.57
N VAL A 54 -5.38 13.10 24.37
CA VAL A 54 -5.65 11.78 23.76
C VAL A 54 -4.81 11.61 22.50
N LEU A 55 -3.88 10.65 22.53
CA LEU A 55 -3.15 10.23 21.33
C LEU A 55 -3.95 9.17 20.57
N VAL A 56 -4.51 9.56 19.43
CA VAL A 56 -5.21 8.63 18.53
C VAL A 56 -4.20 7.99 17.59
N VAL A 57 -3.84 6.74 17.86
CA VAL A 57 -2.92 5.97 17.02
C VAL A 57 -3.73 5.14 16.02
N ASN A 58 -3.42 5.29 14.74
CA ASN A 58 -3.99 4.43 13.71
C ASN A 58 -3.32 3.04 13.76
N HIS A 59 -4.01 2.05 14.32
CA HIS A 59 -3.56 0.66 14.27
C HIS A 59 -4.05 -0.01 12.97
N THR A 60 -3.40 0.33 11.86
CA THR A 60 -3.66 -0.34 10.57
C THR A 60 -2.79 -1.58 10.44
N ARG A 61 -3.42 -2.76 10.30
CA ARG A 61 -2.71 -3.93 9.77
C ARG A 61 -2.54 -3.71 8.28
N VAL A 62 -1.34 -3.35 7.85
CA VAL A 62 -1.00 -3.32 6.42
C VAL A 62 -1.23 -4.73 5.89
N MET A 63 -2.32 -4.91 5.14
CA MET A 63 -2.52 -6.15 4.43
C MET A 63 -1.49 -6.20 3.31
N HIS A 64 -0.71 -7.28 3.27
CA HIS A 64 0.22 -7.62 2.20
C HIS A 64 -0.57 -8.02 0.94
N ALA A 65 -1.40 -7.10 0.45
CA ALA A 65 -2.41 -7.39 -0.55
C ALA A 65 -1.88 -7.23 -1.98
N ARG A 66 -0.64 -6.74 -2.15
CA ARG A 66 0.02 -6.62 -3.46
C ARG A 66 0.69 -7.96 -3.81
N LEU A 67 0.11 -8.67 -4.77
CA LEU A 67 0.58 -9.96 -5.25
C LEU A 67 1.30 -9.79 -6.59
N GLN A 68 2.53 -10.29 -6.70
CA GLN A 68 3.25 -10.39 -7.98
C GLN A 68 2.95 -11.74 -8.63
N LEU A 69 2.12 -11.74 -9.67
CA LEU A 69 1.64 -12.93 -10.36
C LEU A 69 2.10 -12.96 -11.83
N GLN A 70 1.82 -14.07 -12.50
CA GLN A 70 2.14 -14.32 -13.89
C GLN A 70 0.91 -14.80 -14.64
N ARG A 71 0.77 -14.31 -15.86
CA ARG A 71 -0.19 -14.81 -16.85
C ARG A 71 0.30 -16.14 -17.42
N GLU A 72 -0.60 -16.94 -17.99
CA GLU A 72 -0.22 -18.15 -18.73
C GLU A 72 0.75 -17.86 -19.88
N SER A 73 0.68 -16.66 -20.47
CA SER A 73 1.60 -16.22 -21.52
C SER A 73 3.01 -15.88 -21.03
N GLY A 74 3.30 -16.01 -19.72
CA GLY A 74 4.54 -15.60 -19.08
C GLY A 74 4.67 -14.11 -18.75
N GLY A 75 3.63 -13.31 -19.04
CA GLY A 75 3.63 -11.88 -18.71
C GLY A 75 3.46 -11.64 -17.21
N ARG A 76 4.28 -10.77 -16.61
CA ARG A 76 4.13 -10.36 -15.20
C ARG A 76 2.91 -9.46 -15.00
N VAL A 77 2.24 -9.61 -13.87
CA VAL A 77 1.10 -8.80 -13.47
C VAL A 77 1.08 -8.60 -11.96
N GLU A 78 0.89 -7.36 -11.52
CA GLU A 78 0.62 -6.99 -10.15
C GLU A 78 -0.89 -7.03 -9.91
N VAL A 79 -1.31 -7.71 -8.84
CA VAL A 79 -2.70 -7.74 -8.35
C VAL A 79 -2.71 -7.20 -6.93
N LEU A 80 -3.29 -6.01 -6.74
CA LEU A 80 -3.53 -5.44 -5.41
C LEU A 80 -4.98 -5.74 -5.00
N MET A 81 -5.14 -6.68 -4.07
CA MET A 81 -6.43 -7.08 -3.52
C MET A 81 -6.98 -5.97 -2.62
N LEU A 82 -8.21 -5.52 -2.87
CA LEU A 82 -8.80 -4.39 -2.14
C LEU A 82 -9.78 -4.84 -1.06
N ARG A 83 -10.82 -5.58 -1.44
CA ARG A 83 -11.88 -6.01 -0.52
C ARG A 83 -12.68 -7.19 -1.09
N GLU A 84 -13.29 -7.95 -0.20
CA GLU A 84 -14.28 -8.98 -0.54
C GLU A 84 -15.57 -8.34 -1.09
N GLN A 85 -16.16 -8.98 -2.10
CA GLN A 85 -17.48 -8.63 -2.62
C GLN A 85 -18.56 -9.20 -1.69
N SER A 86 -19.45 -8.34 -1.21
CA SER A 86 -20.52 -8.74 -0.29
C SER A 86 -21.39 -9.87 -0.89
N GLY A 87 -21.51 -10.98 -0.16
CA GLY A 87 -22.35 -12.12 -0.59
C GLY A 87 -21.70 -13.08 -1.59
N SER A 88 -20.40 -12.96 -1.85
CA SER A 88 -19.64 -13.91 -2.67
C SER A 88 -18.24 -14.14 -2.09
N SER A 89 -17.50 -15.11 -2.65
CA SER A 89 -16.07 -15.31 -2.35
C SER A 89 -15.14 -14.48 -3.25
N ASP A 90 -15.71 -13.66 -4.14
CA ASP A 90 -14.94 -12.86 -5.08
C ASP A 90 -14.39 -11.60 -4.43
N TRP A 91 -13.34 -11.07 -5.02
CA TRP A 91 -12.63 -9.89 -4.53
C TRP A 91 -12.59 -8.80 -5.58
N GLU A 92 -12.62 -7.57 -5.13
CA GLU A 92 -12.24 -6.42 -5.92
C GLU A 92 -10.72 -6.24 -5.85
N ALA A 93 -10.08 -6.02 -7.00
CA ALA A 93 -8.63 -5.84 -7.10
C ALA A 93 -8.24 -4.80 -8.16
N LEU A 94 -7.10 -4.14 -7.93
CA LEU A 94 -6.39 -3.38 -8.97
C LEU A 94 -5.40 -4.30 -9.67
N VAL A 95 -5.42 -4.31 -11.00
CA VAL A 95 -4.57 -5.19 -11.81
C VAL A 95 -3.70 -4.37 -12.78
N ARG A 96 -2.38 -4.56 -12.71
CA ARG A 96 -1.41 -3.81 -13.53
C ARG A 96 -0.33 -4.73 -14.13
N PRO A 97 -0.17 -4.82 -15.46
CA PRO A 97 -0.99 -4.19 -16.51
C PRO A 97 -2.33 -4.92 -16.72
N GLY A 98 -3.47 -4.23 -16.54
CA GLY A 98 -4.80 -4.82 -16.67
C GLY A 98 -5.43 -4.79 -18.08
N GLY A 99 -4.84 -4.03 -19.02
CA GLY A 99 -5.51 -3.67 -20.28
C GLY A 99 -5.82 -4.83 -21.24
N LYS A 100 -5.06 -5.94 -21.20
CA LYS A 100 -5.21 -7.10 -22.12
C LYS A 100 -5.58 -8.40 -21.40
N ILE A 101 -5.98 -8.31 -20.14
CA ILE A 101 -6.34 -9.47 -19.33
C ILE A 101 -7.81 -9.81 -19.58
N ARG A 102 -8.11 -11.07 -19.84
CA ARG A 102 -9.45 -11.54 -20.21
C ARG A 102 -10.16 -12.16 -19.02
N ALA A 103 -11.49 -12.11 -19.01
CA ALA A 103 -12.29 -12.93 -18.10
C ALA A 103 -11.97 -14.42 -18.32
N GLY A 104 -11.91 -15.19 -17.23
CA GLY A 104 -11.51 -16.59 -17.19
C GLY A 104 -10.01 -16.84 -17.09
N GLU A 105 -9.16 -15.82 -17.35
CA GLU A 105 -7.71 -15.97 -17.28
C GLU A 105 -7.24 -16.23 -15.84
N VAL A 106 -6.36 -17.22 -15.65
CA VAL A 106 -5.77 -17.55 -14.34
C VAL A 106 -4.44 -16.84 -14.20
N LEU A 107 -4.25 -16.18 -13.06
CA LEU A 107 -3.01 -15.55 -12.67
C LEU A 107 -2.35 -16.38 -11.57
N SER A 108 -1.11 -16.79 -11.83
CA SER A 108 -0.38 -17.77 -11.01
C SER A 108 0.82 -17.16 -10.32
N HIS A 109 1.19 -17.70 -9.18
CA HIS A 109 2.49 -17.43 -8.57
C HIS A 109 3.61 -18.01 -9.46
N GLN A 110 4.84 -17.51 -9.31
CA GLN A 110 6.00 -17.98 -10.08
C GLN A 110 6.30 -19.49 -9.94
N SER A 111 5.77 -20.15 -8.90
CA SER A 111 5.82 -21.60 -8.73
C SER A 111 4.83 -22.39 -9.62
N GLY A 112 3.97 -21.70 -10.38
CA GLY A 112 2.94 -22.29 -11.22
C GLY A 112 1.58 -22.49 -10.53
N VAL A 113 1.47 -22.18 -9.24
CA VAL A 113 0.21 -22.29 -8.49
C VAL A 113 -0.74 -21.15 -8.88
N GLY A 114 -1.93 -21.48 -9.39
CA GLY A 114 -2.97 -20.50 -9.69
C GLY A 114 -3.48 -19.82 -8.41
N VAL A 115 -3.46 -18.49 -8.38
CA VAL A 115 -3.82 -17.71 -7.19
C VAL A 115 -5.19 -17.07 -7.33
N VAL A 116 -5.46 -16.43 -8.47
CA VAL A 116 -6.76 -15.82 -8.78
C VAL A 116 -7.17 -16.10 -10.22
N ARG A 117 -8.48 -16.14 -10.46
CA ARG A 117 -9.09 -16.14 -11.78
C ARG A 117 -9.80 -14.82 -12.03
N MET A 118 -9.60 -14.26 -13.20
CA MET A 118 -10.24 -13.01 -13.59
C MET A 118 -11.73 -13.25 -13.88
N VAL A 119 -12.62 -12.51 -13.22
CA VAL A 119 -14.07 -12.58 -13.47
C VAL A 119 -14.48 -11.50 -14.47
N GLY A 120 -13.99 -10.28 -14.29
CA GLY A 120 -14.32 -9.15 -15.17
C GLY A 120 -13.85 -7.82 -14.61
N ARG A 121 -14.35 -6.72 -15.17
CA ARG A 121 -14.20 -5.38 -14.59
C ARG A 121 -15.31 -5.11 -13.58
N SER A 122 -15.03 -4.29 -12.58
CA SER A 122 -16.06 -3.75 -11.70
C SER A 122 -16.95 -2.75 -12.46
N SER A 123 -18.10 -2.40 -11.86
CA SER A 123 -19.01 -1.37 -12.38
C SER A 123 -18.35 -0.01 -12.55
N ASP A 124 -17.37 0.30 -11.69
CA ASP A 124 -16.72 1.61 -11.61
C ASP A 124 -15.56 1.73 -12.62
N GLY A 125 -15.24 0.65 -13.34
CA GLY A 125 -14.33 0.63 -14.49
C GLY A 125 -12.84 0.62 -14.16
N ASP A 126 -12.45 1.12 -12.99
CA ASP A 126 -11.05 1.27 -12.55
C ASP A 126 -10.48 0.01 -11.87
N THR A 127 -11.33 -0.92 -11.44
CA THR A 127 -10.97 -2.16 -10.73
C THR A 127 -11.48 -3.41 -11.47
N PHE A 128 -11.01 -4.57 -11.02
CA PHE A 128 -11.39 -5.87 -11.54
C PHE A 128 -12.02 -6.72 -10.45
N ILE A 129 -12.92 -7.60 -10.86
CA ILE A 129 -13.43 -8.68 -10.01
C ILE A 129 -12.57 -9.92 -10.27
N VAL A 130 -12.05 -10.51 -9.20
CA VAL A 130 -11.22 -11.71 -9.23
C VAL A 130 -11.76 -12.75 -8.27
N GLN A 131 -11.75 -14.01 -8.70
CA GLN A 131 -12.11 -15.15 -7.88
C GLN A 131 -10.82 -15.77 -7.34
N PRO A 132 -10.62 -15.83 -6.02
CA PRO A 132 -9.51 -16.56 -5.43
C PRO A 132 -9.60 -18.05 -5.75
N LEU A 133 -8.46 -18.65 -6.09
CA LEU A 133 -8.33 -20.11 -6.33
C LEU A 133 -7.64 -20.83 -5.16
N VAL A 134 -7.25 -20.07 -4.14
CA VAL A 134 -6.58 -20.55 -2.93
C VAL A 134 -7.59 -20.74 -1.79
N PRO A 135 -7.38 -21.71 -0.87
CA PRO A 135 -8.29 -21.95 0.24
C PRO A 135 -8.36 -20.80 1.25
N ASP A 136 -7.23 -20.15 1.54
CA ASP A 136 -7.14 -19.02 2.46
C ASP A 136 -6.42 -17.86 1.78
N VAL A 137 -7.20 -16.86 1.36
CA VAL A 137 -6.71 -15.66 0.68
C VAL A 137 -5.83 -14.83 1.60
N TYR A 138 -6.20 -14.68 2.87
CA TYR A 138 -5.44 -13.89 3.84
C TYR A 138 -4.10 -14.54 4.17
N ALA A 139 -4.04 -15.86 4.32
CA ALA A 139 -2.79 -16.58 4.48
C ALA A 139 -1.89 -16.42 3.24
N THR A 140 -2.46 -16.58 2.04
CA THR A 140 -1.74 -16.39 0.79
C THR A 140 -1.18 -14.96 0.67
N MET A 141 -1.97 -13.93 0.99
CA MET A 141 -1.48 -12.54 1.02
C MET A 141 -0.32 -12.35 2.00
N ARG A 142 -0.36 -12.96 3.19
CA ARG A 142 0.76 -12.89 4.15
C ARG A 142 2.02 -13.60 3.65
N GLU A 143 1.86 -14.67 2.88
CA GLU A 143 2.97 -15.51 2.43
C GLU A 143 3.67 -14.93 1.21
N ILE A 144 2.92 -14.52 0.18
CA ILE A 144 3.46 -14.09 -1.12
C ILE A 144 3.23 -12.62 -1.44
N GLY A 145 2.54 -11.90 -0.54
CA GLY A 145 2.19 -10.51 -0.76
C GLY A 145 3.21 -9.53 -0.22
N GLU A 146 3.29 -8.40 -0.90
CA GLU A 146 4.16 -7.28 -0.55
C GLU A 146 3.31 -6.17 0.09
N ALA A 147 3.91 -5.47 1.06
CA ALA A 147 3.34 -4.20 1.51
C ALA A 147 3.45 -3.19 0.35
N PRO A 148 2.37 -2.46 0.02
CA PRO A 148 2.46 -1.45 -1.02
C PRO A 148 3.35 -0.29 -0.54
N LEU A 149 4.56 -0.20 -1.08
CA LEU A 149 5.39 0.99 -0.93
C LEU A 149 4.95 2.07 -1.93
N PRO A 150 4.98 3.36 -1.53
CA PRO A 150 4.87 4.48 -2.46
C PRO A 150 5.94 4.39 -3.57
N PRO A 151 5.66 4.89 -4.78
CA PRO A 151 6.53 4.72 -5.95
C PRO A 151 7.90 5.41 -5.82
N TYR A 152 8.05 6.35 -4.89
CA TYR A 152 9.30 7.06 -4.61
C TYR A 152 10.22 6.34 -3.61
N ILE A 153 9.76 5.23 -3.01
CA ILE A 153 10.59 4.35 -2.19
C ILE A 153 11.04 3.20 -3.09
N THR A 154 12.33 3.17 -3.40
CA THR A 154 12.91 2.23 -4.36
C THR A 154 13.69 1.09 -3.70
N GLU A 155 14.15 1.29 -2.47
CA GLU A 155 14.84 0.28 -1.69
C GLU A 155 13.84 -0.58 -0.90
N ARG A 156 14.15 -1.89 -0.77
CA ARG A 156 13.36 -2.88 -0.04
C ARG A 156 14.12 -3.38 1.16
#